data_AF-A0A968VYI5-F1
#
_entry.id   AF-A0A968VYI5-F1
#
_cell.length_a   1.000
_cell.length_b   1.000
_cell.length_c   1.000
_cell.angle_alpha   90.00
_cell.angle_beta   90.00
_cell.angle_gamma   90.00
#
_symmetry.space_group_name_H-M   'P 1'
#
loop_
_entity.id
_entity.type
_entity.pdbx_description
1 polymer ?
#
loop_
_entity_poly.entity_id
_entity_poly.type
_entity_poly.pdbx_seq_one_letter_code
_entity_poly.pdbx_strand_id
1 'polypeptide(L)'
;MFFKQLALSAGMFLGLVVILLIVVRFYTDHGKGYVIPDLKHMPINQVDSVLTKLGMRYQINDSVFVPNFEAGTVVDHHPPGGSKVKTNRKVFIVINANSPELIVLPTVTGVSFRQAKAILESHGLVLGKIHYKPDIAQNYVLEQLYKGHAVATGDSVLRGSKIDLVLGNGLSDISTPVPDFIGKKPEDVKAIISNYYLNLGAVVYDNTILNADDSANAFIFKQKPEAHGNRIPQGSFIDVWLTVDSTKTYPEIEAEN
;
A
#
# COMPACT_ATOMS: atom_id res chain seq x y z
N MET A 1 29.11 -13.23 -81.93
CA MET A 1 29.19 -14.25 -80.85
C MET A 1 28.62 -13.76 -79.52
N PHE A 2 28.83 -12.49 -79.13
CA PHE A 2 28.37 -11.90 -77.87
C PHE A 2 26.87 -12.11 -77.54
N PHE A 3 25.95 -11.73 -78.44
CA PHE A 3 24.51 -11.86 -78.18
C PHE A 3 24.03 -13.32 -77.99
N LYS A 4 24.71 -14.30 -78.59
CA LYS A 4 24.40 -15.73 -78.38
C LYS A 4 24.80 -16.18 -76.98
N GLN A 5 25.96 -15.75 -76.49
CA GLN A 5 26.44 -16.05 -75.14
C GLN A 5 25.59 -15.34 -74.07
N LEU A 6 25.16 -14.10 -74.34
CA LEU A 6 24.27 -13.34 -73.46
C LEU A 6 22.88 -13.98 -73.35
N ALA A 7 22.31 -14.46 -74.46
CA ALA A 7 21.04 -15.17 -74.44
C ALA A 7 21.14 -16.51 -73.69
N LEU A 8 22.26 -17.23 -73.87
CA LEU A 8 22.50 -18.52 -73.20
C LEU A 8 22.69 -18.33 -71.69
N SER A 9 23.44 -17.31 -71.26
CA SER A 9 23.62 -17.00 -69.84
C SER A 9 22.33 -16.51 -69.19
N ALA A 10 21.54 -15.68 -69.88
CA ALA A 10 20.23 -15.25 -69.40
C ALA A 10 19.26 -16.43 -69.25
N GLY A 11 19.24 -17.36 -70.21
CA GLY A 11 18.44 -18.58 -70.13
C GLY A 11 18.87 -19.49 -68.97
N MET A 12 20.17 -19.66 -68.76
CA MET A 12 20.71 -20.45 -67.66
C MET A 12 20.41 -19.82 -66.29
N PHE A 13 20.53 -18.51 -66.18
CA PHE A 13 20.16 -17.76 -64.98
C PHE A 13 18.68 -17.89 -64.67
N LEU A 14 17.81 -17.71 -65.67
CA LEU A 14 16.36 -17.88 -65.51
C LEU A 14 16.02 -19.32 -65.08
N GLY A 15 16.65 -20.32 -65.70
CA GLY A 15 16.49 -21.72 -65.33
C GLY A 15 16.88 -21.99 -63.88
N LEU A 16 18.02 -21.44 -63.43
CA LEU A 16 18.49 -21.57 -62.05
C LEU A 16 17.52 -20.90 -61.06
N VAL A 17 17.00 -19.71 -61.37
CA VAL A 17 15.98 -19.03 -60.54
C VAL A 17 14.71 -19.89 -60.44
N VAL A 18 14.22 -20.45 -61.54
CA VAL A 18 13.02 -21.31 -61.54
C VAL A 18 13.24 -22.58 -60.71
N ILE A 19 14.39 -23.25 -60.86
CA ILE A 19 14.74 -24.42 -60.06
C ILE A 19 14.80 -24.06 -58.57
N LEU A 20 15.41 -22.93 -58.22
CA LEU A 20 15.52 -22.47 -56.84
C LEU A 20 14.14 -22.18 -56.22
N LEU A 21 13.24 -21.55 -56.97
CA LEU A 21 11.84 -21.34 -56.54
C LEU A 21 11.08 -22.65 -56.33
N ILE A 22 11.28 -23.66 -57.19
CA ILE A 22 10.68 -24.99 -57.03
C ILE A 22 11.21 -25.67 -55.76
N VAL A 23 12.54 -25.66 -55.55
CA VAL A 23 13.17 -26.25 -54.37
C VAL A 23 12.66 -25.58 -53.10
N VAL A 24 12.58 -24.24 -53.06
CA VAL A 24 12.04 -23.52 -51.90
C VAL A 24 10.58 -23.89 -51.66
N ARG A 25 9.76 -24.02 -52.69
CA ARG A 25 8.33 -24.39 -52.56
C ARG A 25 8.15 -25.77 -51.92
N PHE A 26 8.95 -26.76 -52.30
CA PHE A 26 8.90 -28.11 -51.72
C PHE A 26 9.53 -28.16 -50.33
N TYR A 27 10.68 -27.51 -50.13
CA TYR A 27 11.42 -27.54 -48.86
C TYR A 27 10.68 -26.81 -47.73
N THR A 28 9.91 -25.77 -48.03
CA THR A 28 9.24 -24.93 -47.02
C THR A 28 7.79 -25.31 -46.74
N ASP A 29 7.31 -26.45 -47.28
CA ASP A 29 5.94 -26.95 -47.11
C ASP A 29 4.87 -25.85 -47.34
N HIS A 30 5.07 -25.07 -48.42
CA HIS A 30 4.29 -23.88 -48.72
C HIS A 30 2.78 -24.18 -48.76
N GLY A 31 2.02 -23.55 -47.87
CA GLY A 31 0.55 -23.63 -47.81
C GLY A 31 -0.03 -24.58 -46.77
N LYS A 32 0.79 -25.47 -46.18
CA LYS A 32 0.36 -26.33 -45.05
C LYS A 32 0.45 -25.53 -43.75
N GLY A 33 -0.70 -25.27 -43.14
CA GLY A 33 -0.77 -24.60 -41.85
C GLY A 33 -1.92 -25.15 -41.03
N TYR A 34 -1.71 -25.23 -39.72
CA TYR A 34 -2.70 -25.67 -38.76
C TYR A 34 -3.40 -24.46 -38.16
N VAL A 35 -4.69 -24.61 -37.90
CA VAL A 35 -5.47 -23.60 -37.18
C VAL A 35 -5.27 -23.84 -35.70
N ILE A 36 -4.88 -22.80 -34.98
CA ILE A 36 -4.76 -22.85 -33.52
C ILE A 36 -6.17 -22.91 -32.91
N PRO A 37 -6.52 -23.94 -32.13
CA PRO A 37 -7.77 -23.94 -31.37
C PRO A 37 -7.72 -22.87 -30.28
N ASP A 38 -8.88 -22.40 -29.85
CA ASP A 38 -8.92 -21.53 -28.66
C ASP A 38 -8.50 -22.35 -27.44
N LEU A 39 -7.43 -21.89 -26.77
CA LEU A 39 -6.89 -22.53 -25.58
C LEU A 39 -7.41 -21.89 -24.30
N LYS A 40 -8.16 -20.77 -24.37
CA LYS A 40 -8.65 -20.06 -23.19
C LYS A 40 -9.51 -20.96 -22.30
N HIS A 41 -9.40 -20.77 -21.00
CA HIS A 41 -10.04 -21.59 -19.95
C HIS A 41 -9.59 -23.06 -19.90
N MET A 42 -8.71 -23.50 -20.79
CA MET A 42 -8.21 -24.86 -20.75
C MET A 42 -7.15 -24.99 -19.64
N PRO A 43 -7.20 -26.05 -18.81
CA PRO A 43 -6.14 -26.31 -17.85
C PRO A 43 -4.86 -26.76 -18.56
N ILE A 44 -3.70 -26.35 -18.05
CA ILE A 44 -2.41 -26.54 -18.72
C ILE A 44 -2.09 -28.02 -19.05
N ASN A 45 -2.59 -28.94 -18.24
CA ASN A 45 -2.45 -30.39 -18.45
C ASN A 45 -3.16 -30.90 -19.72
N GLN A 46 -4.24 -30.25 -20.15
CA GLN A 46 -4.96 -30.58 -21.38
C GLN A 46 -4.32 -29.90 -22.60
N VAL A 47 -3.77 -28.69 -22.42
CA VAL A 47 -3.15 -27.91 -23.48
C VAL A 47 -2.01 -28.66 -24.16
N ASP A 48 -1.16 -29.32 -23.37
CA ASP A 48 -0.03 -30.11 -23.88
C ASP A 48 -0.50 -31.20 -24.87
N SER A 49 -1.57 -31.92 -24.51
CA SER A 49 -2.17 -32.95 -25.36
C SER A 49 -2.77 -32.38 -26.64
N VAL A 50 -3.39 -31.20 -26.58
CA VAL A 50 -3.99 -30.54 -27.76
C VAL A 50 -2.92 -30.05 -28.73
N LEU A 51 -1.89 -29.38 -28.23
CA LEU A 51 -0.84 -28.81 -29.08
C LEU A 51 0.09 -29.89 -29.64
N THR A 52 0.39 -30.93 -28.88
CA THR A 52 1.22 -32.06 -29.34
C THR A 52 0.55 -32.80 -30.50
N LYS A 53 -0.78 -32.99 -30.46
CA LYS A 53 -1.56 -33.56 -31.59
C LYS A 53 -1.46 -32.73 -32.87
N LEU A 54 -1.23 -31.43 -32.74
CA LEU A 54 -1.06 -30.49 -33.86
C LEU A 54 0.42 -30.29 -34.26
N GLY A 55 1.35 -31.04 -33.66
CA GLY A 55 2.79 -30.88 -33.91
C GLY A 55 3.33 -29.53 -33.44
N MET A 56 2.68 -28.90 -32.45
CA MET A 56 3.04 -27.63 -31.87
C MET A 56 3.61 -27.80 -30.46
N ARG A 57 4.35 -26.79 -30.00
CA ARG A 57 4.90 -26.72 -28.64
C ARG A 57 4.37 -25.47 -27.96
N TYR A 58 4.34 -25.44 -26.64
CA TYR A 58 4.03 -24.21 -25.91
C TYR A 58 5.16 -23.78 -24.99
N GLN A 59 5.07 -22.53 -24.56
CA GLN A 59 5.88 -21.97 -23.49
C GLN A 59 5.00 -21.06 -22.65
N ILE A 60 5.02 -21.26 -21.34
CA ILE A 60 4.41 -20.32 -20.40
C ILE A 60 5.30 -19.07 -20.38
N ASN A 61 4.72 -17.94 -20.79
CA ASN A 61 5.44 -16.67 -20.88
C ASN A 61 5.22 -15.82 -19.62
N ASP A 62 4.02 -15.89 -19.05
CA ASP A 62 3.64 -15.07 -17.91
C ASP A 62 2.53 -15.75 -17.09
N SER A 63 2.36 -15.31 -15.84
CA SER A 63 1.25 -15.70 -14.97
C SER A 63 0.60 -14.45 -14.37
N VAL A 64 -0.70 -14.28 -14.60
CA VAL A 64 -1.47 -13.15 -14.10
C VAL A 64 -2.62 -13.65 -13.23
N PHE A 65 -3.06 -12.86 -12.25
CA PHE A 65 -4.26 -13.22 -11.47
C PHE A 65 -5.48 -12.50 -12.05
N VAL A 66 -6.38 -13.26 -12.67
CA VAL A 66 -7.68 -12.77 -13.16
C VAL A 66 -8.78 -13.34 -12.27
N PRO A 67 -9.57 -12.49 -11.59
CA PRO A 67 -10.74 -12.95 -10.85
C PRO A 67 -11.69 -13.74 -11.77
N ASN A 68 -12.25 -14.83 -11.27
CA ASN A 68 -13.17 -15.73 -11.98
C ASN A 68 -12.51 -16.67 -13.02
N PHE A 69 -11.19 -16.68 -13.16
CA PHE A 69 -10.49 -17.77 -13.86
C PHE A 69 -10.06 -18.83 -12.86
N GLU A 70 -10.11 -20.11 -13.26
CA GLU A 70 -9.55 -21.19 -12.46
C GLU A 70 -8.02 -21.11 -12.50
N ALA A 71 -7.36 -21.40 -11.38
CA ALA A 71 -5.91 -21.33 -11.31
C ALA A 71 -5.25 -22.40 -12.19
N GLY A 72 -4.15 -22.04 -12.86
CA GLY A 72 -3.46 -22.93 -13.80
C GLY A 72 -4.17 -23.13 -15.14
N THR A 73 -5.25 -22.39 -15.41
CA THR A 73 -5.88 -22.33 -16.73
C THR A 73 -5.26 -21.24 -17.61
N VAL A 74 -5.40 -21.38 -18.92
CA VAL A 74 -4.95 -20.37 -19.89
C VAL A 74 -5.87 -19.15 -19.83
N VAL A 75 -5.28 -17.99 -19.54
CA VAL A 75 -5.93 -16.69 -19.61
C VAL A 75 -5.87 -16.16 -21.04
N ASP A 76 -4.69 -16.24 -21.65
CA ASP A 76 -4.48 -15.77 -23.01
C ASP A 76 -3.36 -16.54 -23.70
N HIS A 77 -3.35 -16.50 -25.03
CA HIS A 77 -2.30 -17.15 -25.80
C HIS A 77 -2.01 -16.43 -27.11
N HIS A 78 -0.76 -16.54 -27.55
CA HIS A 78 -0.29 -16.01 -28.82
C HIS A 78 0.41 -17.10 -29.65
N PRO A 79 0.03 -17.30 -30.93
CA PRO A 79 -1.02 -16.59 -31.67
C PRO A 79 -2.44 -16.92 -31.20
N PRO A 80 -3.44 -16.03 -31.42
CA PRO A 80 -4.80 -16.21 -30.93
C PRO A 80 -5.53 -17.36 -31.64
N GLY A 81 -6.61 -17.86 -31.02
CA GLY A 81 -7.47 -18.89 -31.60
C GLY A 81 -7.94 -18.52 -33.02
N GLY A 82 -8.01 -19.51 -33.90
CA GLY A 82 -8.32 -19.31 -35.32
C GLY A 82 -7.11 -18.91 -36.18
N SER A 83 -5.95 -18.58 -35.59
CA SER A 83 -4.75 -18.24 -36.35
C SER A 83 -4.20 -19.45 -37.11
N LYS A 84 -3.83 -19.24 -38.38
CA LYS A 84 -3.16 -20.27 -39.19
C LYS A 84 -1.64 -20.17 -39.02
N VAL A 85 -1.02 -21.22 -38.49
CA VAL A 85 0.42 -21.29 -38.23
C VAL A 85 1.09 -22.48 -38.90
N LYS A 86 2.41 -22.37 -39.14
CA LYS A 86 3.21 -23.49 -39.61
C LYS A 86 3.41 -24.53 -38.51
N THR A 87 3.73 -25.76 -38.90
CA THR A 87 4.13 -26.82 -37.96
C THR A 87 5.30 -26.38 -37.08
N ASN A 88 5.42 -26.98 -35.89
CA ASN A 88 6.48 -26.70 -34.92
C ASN A 88 6.54 -25.25 -34.43
N ARG A 89 5.46 -24.47 -34.62
CA ARG A 89 5.32 -23.15 -34.01
C ARG A 89 5.20 -23.30 -32.50
N LYS A 90 5.89 -22.42 -31.79
CA LYS A 90 5.74 -22.26 -30.35
C LYS A 90 4.56 -21.32 -30.04
N VAL A 91 3.63 -21.79 -29.22
CA VAL A 91 2.50 -21.02 -28.70
C VAL A 91 2.90 -20.46 -27.34
N PHE A 92 2.85 -19.14 -27.19
CA PHE A 92 3.10 -18.48 -25.90
C PHE A 92 1.80 -18.41 -25.13
N ILE A 93 1.83 -18.79 -23.86
CA ILE A 93 0.65 -18.92 -23.03
C ILE A 93 0.82 -18.07 -21.78
N VAL A 94 -0.23 -17.34 -21.43
CA VAL A 94 -0.39 -16.65 -20.16
C VAL A 94 -1.36 -17.47 -19.32
N ILE A 95 -0.93 -17.86 -18.12
CA ILE A 95 -1.74 -18.69 -17.21
C ILE A 95 -2.31 -17.87 -16.06
N ASN A 96 -3.40 -18.36 -15.48
CA ASN A 96 -3.96 -17.77 -14.28
C ASN A 96 -3.18 -18.21 -13.04
N ALA A 97 -2.67 -17.26 -12.26
CA ALA A 97 -1.94 -17.53 -11.02
C ALA A 97 -2.88 -18.07 -9.93
N ASN A 98 -2.31 -18.80 -8.96
CA ASN A 98 -3.06 -19.33 -7.81
C ASN A 98 -3.54 -18.24 -6.86
N SER A 99 -2.80 -17.13 -6.77
CA SER A 99 -3.09 -16.03 -5.88
C SER A 99 -2.73 -14.70 -6.54
N PRO A 100 -3.33 -13.58 -6.08
CA PRO A 100 -2.85 -12.25 -6.42
C PRO A 100 -1.37 -12.08 -6.06
N GLU A 101 -0.73 -11.13 -6.73
CA GLU A 101 0.65 -10.72 -6.43
C GLU A 101 0.76 -10.20 -4.99
N LEU A 102 1.84 -10.55 -4.30
CA LEU A 102 2.21 -9.94 -3.03
C LEU A 102 2.91 -8.61 -3.30
N ILE A 103 2.42 -7.55 -2.66
CA ILE A 103 2.98 -6.20 -2.74
C ILE A 103 3.39 -5.74 -1.34
N VAL A 104 4.43 -4.91 -1.30
CA VAL A 104 4.86 -4.27 -0.06
C VAL A 104 3.85 -3.19 0.33
N LEU A 105 3.41 -3.22 1.57
CA LEU A 105 2.48 -2.26 2.14
C LEU A 105 3.18 -0.90 2.31
N PRO A 106 2.72 0.17 1.63
CA PRO A 106 3.30 1.49 1.83
C PRO A 106 2.93 2.08 3.20
N THR A 107 3.78 2.96 3.70
CA THR A 107 3.49 3.77 4.88
C THR A 107 2.48 4.86 4.52
N VAL A 108 1.35 4.88 5.21
CA VAL A 108 0.38 5.98 5.11
C VAL A 108 0.07 6.62 6.46
N THR A 109 0.74 6.23 7.54
CA THR A 109 0.69 6.90 8.84
C THR A 109 1.38 8.27 8.78
N GLY A 110 0.80 9.28 9.45
CA GLY A 110 1.35 10.63 9.53
C GLY A 110 1.10 11.51 8.30
N VAL A 111 0.42 11.00 7.27
CA VAL A 111 -0.01 11.81 6.11
C VAL A 111 -1.50 12.10 6.18
N SER A 112 -1.94 13.09 5.40
CA SER A 112 -3.38 13.42 5.29
C SER A 112 -4.16 12.26 4.67
N PHE A 113 -5.44 12.12 5.02
CA PHE A 113 -6.33 11.09 4.44
C PHE A 113 -6.31 11.09 2.90
N ARG A 114 -6.28 12.27 2.27
CA ARG A 114 -6.21 12.41 0.80
C ARG A 114 -4.93 11.82 0.22
N GLN A 115 -3.79 12.06 0.86
CA GLN A 115 -2.51 11.48 0.45
C GLN A 115 -2.49 9.98 0.68
N ALA A 116 -2.94 9.52 1.85
CA ALA A 116 -3.04 8.10 2.17
C ALA A 116 -3.86 7.33 1.13
N LYS A 117 -5.03 7.86 0.76
CA LYS A 117 -5.88 7.29 -0.29
C LYS A 117 -5.13 7.15 -1.62
N ALA A 118 -4.47 8.22 -2.08
CA ALA A 118 -3.72 8.19 -3.33
C ALA A 118 -2.56 7.19 -3.31
N ILE A 119 -1.84 7.09 -2.18
CA ILE A 119 -0.75 6.14 -1.99
C ILE A 119 -1.27 4.70 -2.04
N LEU A 120 -2.36 4.39 -1.34
CA LEU A 120 -2.96 3.04 -1.36
C LEU A 120 -3.41 2.66 -2.78
N GLU A 121 -4.16 3.54 -3.46
CA GLU A 121 -4.68 3.28 -4.81
C GLU A 121 -3.55 3.09 -5.84
N SER A 122 -2.49 3.90 -5.78
CA SER A 122 -1.33 3.78 -6.67
C SER A 122 -0.54 2.47 -6.50
N HIS A 123 -0.58 1.86 -5.32
CA HIS A 123 0.02 0.55 -5.07
C HIS A 123 -0.93 -0.61 -5.41
N GLY A 124 -2.15 -0.32 -5.90
CA GLY A 124 -3.16 -1.33 -6.19
C GLY A 124 -3.79 -1.91 -4.92
N LEU A 125 -3.79 -1.16 -3.82
CA LEU A 125 -4.55 -1.45 -2.61
C LEU A 125 -5.89 -0.73 -2.63
N VAL A 126 -6.83 -1.24 -1.84
CA VAL A 126 -8.18 -0.69 -1.77
C VAL A 126 -8.37 -0.03 -0.40
N LEU A 127 -8.97 1.17 -0.40
CA LEU A 127 -9.36 1.82 0.85
C LEU A 127 -10.47 1.00 1.53
N GLY A 128 -10.23 0.64 2.78
CA GLY A 128 -11.17 -0.08 3.63
C GLY A 128 -12.07 0.85 4.44
N LYS A 129 -12.37 0.45 5.68
CA LYS A 129 -13.13 1.23 6.65
C LYS A 129 -12.29 2.36 7.22
N ILE A 130 -12.97 3.45 7.57
CA ILE A 130 -12.37 4.60 8.24
C ILE A 130 -12.89 4.64 9.67
N HIS A 131 -11.95 4.67 10.61
CA HIS A 131 -12.20 4.83 12.04
C HIS A 131 -11.73 6.22 12.48
N TYR A 132 -12.39 6.80 13.46
CA TYR A 132 -12.04 8.11 13.99
C TYR A 132 -11.67 7.98 15.46
N LYS A 133 -10.59 8.67 15.85
CA LYS A 133 -10.12 8.76 17.23
C LYS A 133 -9.93 10.23 17.61
N PRO A 134 -10.29 10.66 18.83
CA PRO A 134 -9.94 11.98 19.32
C PRO A 134 -8.42 12.17 19.28
N ASP A 135 -7.97 13.13 18.49
CA ASP A 135 -6.55 13.43 18.29
C ASP A 135 -6.41 14.84 17.71
N ILE A 136 -5.32 15.53 18.06
CA ILE A 136 -5.03 16.87 17.56
C ILE A 136 -4.80 16.91 16.03
N ALA A 137 -4.33 15.81 15.45
CA ALA A 137 -4.03 15.67 14.03
C ALA A 137 -5.29 15.37 13.20
N GLN A 138 -6.20 16.34 13.13
CA GLN A 138 -7.46 16.20 12.41
C GLN A 138 -7.24 15.83 10.94
N ASN A 139 -7.95 14.81 10.45
CA ASN A 139 -7.86 14.28 9.08
C ASN A 139 -6.49 13.69 8.68
N TYR A 140 -5.59 13.47 9.64
CA TYR A 140 -4.36 12.72 9.43
C TYR A 140 -4.54 11.26 9.86
N VAL A 141 -3.83 10.37 9.17
CA VAL A 141 -3.81 8.95 9.51
C VAL A 141 -2.92 8.74 10.72
N LEU A 142 -3.51 8.20 11.79
CA LEU A 142 -2.81 7.80 13.01
C LEU A 142 -2.31 6.36 12.87
N GLU A 143 -3.16 5.47 12.36
CA GLU A 143 -2.88 4.04 12.26
C GLU A 143 -3.45 3.47 10.95
N GLN A 144 -2.79 2.44 10.42
CA GLN A 144 -3.26 1.64 9.29
C GLN A 144 -3.45 0.19 9.74
N LEU A 145 -4.55 -0.42 9.32
CA LEU A 145 -4.99 -1.72 9.77
C LEU A 145 -5.21 -2.64 8.56
N TYR A 146 -4.78 -3.89 8.70
CA TYR A 146 -5.08 -4.95 7.74
C TYR A 146 -5.73 -6.11 8.49
N LYS A 147 -6.93 -6.52 8.05
CA LYS A 147 -7.74 -7.56 8.71
C LYS A 147 -7.91 -7.29 10.22
N GLY A 148 -8.12 -6.03 10.60
CA GLY A 148 -8.34 -5.61 12.00
C GLY A 148 -7.09 -5.51 12.87
N HIS A 149 -5.90 -5.77 12.33
CA HIS A 149 -4.64 -5.68 13.08
C HIS A 149 -3.79 -4.51 12.56
N ALA A 150 -3.11 -3.83 13.48
CA ALA A 150 -2.14 -2.80 13.11
C ALA A 150 -1.00 -3.43 12.32
N VAL A 151 -0.67 -2.81 11.18
CA VAL A 151 0.38 -3.27 10.27
C VAL A 151 1.40 -2.17 10.07
N ALA A 152 2.66 -2.59 9.96
CA ALA A 152 3.78 -1.69 9.85
C ALA A 152 4.21 -1.53 8.37
N THR A 153 5.11 -0.59 8.16
CA THR A 153 5.75 -0.41 6.85
C THR A 153 6.61 -1.63 6.53
N GLY A 154 6.55 -2.11 5.30
CA GLY A 154 7.36 -3.24 4.84
C GLY A 154 6.66 -4.60 4.93
N ASP A 155 5.50 -4.67 5.59
CA ASP A 155 4.66 -5.87 5.58
C ASP A 155 4.19 -6.18 4.15
N SER A 156 4.06 -7.47 3.82
CA SER A 156 3.55 -7.89 2.50
C SER A 156 2.04 -8.17 2.58
N VAL A 157 1.30 -7.60 1.64
CA VAL A 157 -0.15 -7.83 1.48
C VAL A 157 -0.47 -8.22 0.05
N LEU A 158 -1.59 -8.91 -0.17
CA LEU A 158 -2.02 -9.23 -1.53
C LEU A 158 -2.48 -7.94 -2.24
N ARG A 159 -2.15 -7.80 -3.53
CA ARG A 159 -2.73 -6.76 -4.38
C ARG A 159 -4.26 -6.83 -4.31
N GLY A 160 -4.90 -5.68 -4.19
CA GLY A 160 -6.35 -5.57 -3.98
C GLY A 160 -6.80 -5.74 -2.52
N SER A 161 -5.88 -5.95 -1.58
CA SER A 161 -6.21 -5.97 -0.15
C SER A 161 -6.83 -4.65 0.31
N LYS A 162 -7.79 -4.75 1.23
CA LYS A 162 -8.41 -3.60 1.88
C LYS A 162 -7.60 -3.18 3.09
N ILE A 163 -7.23 -1.91 3.15
CA ILE A 163 -6.52 -1.31 4.28
C ILE A 163 -7.46 -0.33 4.97
N ASP A 164 -7.79 -0.62 6.23
CA ASP A 164 -8.61 0.26 7.06
C ASP A 164 -7.70 1.34 7.67
N LEU A 165 -8.21 2.56 7.85
CA LEU A 165 -7.45 3.69 8.38
C LEU A 165 -8.08 4.23 9.65
N VAL A 166 -7.26 4.56 10.64
CA VAL A 166 -7.67 5.33 11.83
C VAL A 166 -7.22 6.77 11.64
N LEU A 167 -8.16 7.71 11.63
CA LEU A 167 -7.92 9.13 11.45
C LEU A 167 -8.12 9.90 12.76
N GLY A 168 -7.36 10.97 12.93
CA GLY A 168 -7.64 11.96 13.95
C GLY A 168 -8.92 12.72 13.62
N ASN A 169 -9.82 12.84 14.59
CA ASN A 169 -11.09 13.55 14.44
C ASN A 169 -11.01 15.03 14.85
N GLY A 170 -9.82 15.51 15.26
CA GLY A 170 -9.72 16.76 16.00
C GLY A 170 -10.13 16.57 17.47
N LEU A 171 -9.92 17.61 18.25
CA LEU A 171 -10.52 17.74 19.58
C LEU A 171 -11.90 18.43 19.46
N SER A 172 -12.63 18.56 20.57
CA SER A 172 -13.94 19.20 20.55
C SER A 172 -13.87 20.65 20.03
N ASP A 173 -14.80 21.06 19.19
CA ASP A 173 -14.94 22.46 18.75
C ASP A 173 -15.32 23.40 19.91
N ILE A 174 -15.75 22.84 21.05
CA ILE A 174 -16.08 23.58 22.25
C ILE A 174 -14.79 23.86 23.02
N SER A 175 -14.47 25.14 23.20
CA SER A 175 -13.35 25.56 24.04
C SER A 175 -13.76 25.75 25.50
N THR A 176 -12.88 25.34 26.41
CA THR A 176 -13.02 25.49 27.86
C THR A 176 -11.83 26.32 28.38
N PRO A 177 -12.01 27.17 29.41
CA PRO A 177 -10.87 27.89 29.98
C PRO A 177 -9.90 26.91 30.63
N VAL A 178 -8.60 27.21 30.55
CA VAL A 178 -7.56 26.43 31.22
C VAL A 178 -7.62 26.74 32.72
N PRO A 179 -7.96 25.78 33.60
CA PRO A 179 -7.94 26.00 35.03
C PRO A 179 -6.52 26.18 35.55
N ASP A 180 -6.37 26.99 36.60
CA ASP A 180 -5.11 27.18 37.32
C ASP A 180 -4.97 26.10 38.40
N PHE A 181 -3.92 25.29 38.27
CA PHE A 181 -3.55 24.24 39.18
C PHE A 181 -2.35 24.60 40.07
N ILE A 182 -1.74 25.77 39.90
CA ILE A 182 -0.57 26.16 40.70
C ILE A 182 -0.96 26.20 42.20
N GLY A 183 -0.16 25.55 43.03
CA GLY A 183 -0.37 25.39 44.47
C GLY A 183 -1.42 24.36 44.88
N LYS A 184 -2.14 23.73 43.93
CA LYS A 184 -3.14 22.69 44.25
C LYS A 184 -2.51 21.32 44.43
N LYS A 185 -3.18 20.48 45.21
CA LYS A 185 -2.82 19.07 45.36
C LYS A 185 -3.27 18.25 44.15
N PRO A 186 -2.52 17.19 43.77
CA PRO A 186 -2.87 16.32 42.64
C PRO A 186 -4.25 15.67 42.75
N GLU A 187 -4.70 15.37 43.98
CA GLU A 187 -6.00 14.74 44.25
C GLU A 187 -7.17 15.66 43.84
N ASP A 188 -7.06 16.96 44.17
CA ASP A 188 -8.09 17.96 43.85
C ASP A 188 -8.18 18.22 42.34
N VAL A 189 -7.04 18.13 41.65
CA VAL A 189 -6.91 18.42 40.21
C VAL A 189 -7.76 17.48 39.37
N LYS A 190 -7.89 16.21 39.79
CA LYS A 190 -8.67 15.22 39.03
C LYS A 190 -10.16 15.57 38.94
N ALA A 191 -10.74 16.11 40.00
CA ALA A 191 -12.12 16.57 40.00
C ALA A 191 -12.27 17.85 39.16
N ILE A 192 -11.34 18.79 39.33
CA ILE A 192 -11.37 20.07 38.61
C ILE A 192 -11.22 19.83 37.10
N ILE A 193 -10.22 19.06 36.67
CA ILE A 193 -9.94 18.82 35.25
C ILE A 193 -11.11 18.11 34.54
N SER A 194 -11.79 17.20 35.24
CA SER A 194 -12.99 16.52 34.76
C SER A 194 -14.17 17.49 34.58
N ASN A 195 -14.36 18.44 35.51
CA ASN A 195 -15.41 19.46 35.41
C ASN A 195 -15.22 20.41 34.21
N TYR A 196 -13.96 20.65 33.81
CA TYR A 196 -13.64 21.42 32.61
C TYR A 196 -13.64 20.58 31.33
N TYR A 197 -13.97 19.28 31.40
CA TYR A 197 -13.92 18.32 30.30
C TYR A 197 -12.52 18.21 29.67
N LEU A 198 -11.48 18.25 30.50
CA LEU A 198 -10.08 18.15 30.12
C LEU A 198 -9.47 16.85 30.66
N ASN A 199 -8.34 16.45 30.08
CA ASN A 199 -7.61 15.25 30.46
C ASN A 199 -6.29 15.61 31.17
N LEU A 200 -5.89 14.80 32.16
CA LEU A 200 -4.57 14.94 32.77
C LEU A 200 -3.52 14.29 31.84
N GLY A 201 -2.50 15.06 31.49
CA GLY A 201 -1.39 14.60 30.65
C GLY A 201 -0.26 14.01 31.48
N ALA A 202 0.97 14.40 31.18
CA ALA A 202 2.15 13.97 31.91
C ALA A 202 2.16 14.56 33.34
N VAL A 203 2.46 13.70 34.31
CA VAL A 203 2.71 14.09 35.71
C VAL A 203 4.20 13.92 35.96
N VAL A 204 4.91 15.04 36.10
CA VAL A 204 6.37 15.06 36.24
C VAL A 204 6.74 15.45 37.65
N TYR A 205 7.53 14.61 38.32
CA TYR A 205 8.01 14.88 39.68
C TYR A 205 9.38 15.56 39.61
N ASP A 206 9.57 16.60 40.42
CA ASP A 206 10.88 17.21 40.63
C ASP A 206 11.74 16.36 41.60
N ASN A 207 13.03 16.67 41.68
CA ASN A 207 14.03 15.98 42.51
C ASN A 207 13.75 16.05 44.02
N THR A 208 12.76 16.85 44.43
CA THR A 208 12.34 17.02 45.82
C THR A 208 11.41 15.90 46.30
N ILE A 209 10.88 15.09 45.38
CA ILE A 209 9.95 13.99 45.67
C ILE A 209 10.74 12.68 45.59
N LEU A 210 11.07 12.12 46.77
CA LEU A 210 11.93 10.94 46.88
C LEU A 210 11.15 9.68 47.27
N ASN A 211 9.97 9.84 47.86
CA ASN A 211 9.12 8.74 48.33
C ASN A 211 7.62 9.01 48.12
N ALA A 212 6.79 8.02 48.48
CA ALA A 212 5.34 8.10 48.33
C ALA A 212 4.69 9.14 49.25
N ASP A 213 5.24 9.37 50.45
CA ASP A 213 4.73 10.37 51.41
C ASP A 213 5.01 11.80 50.91
N ASP A 214 6.15 12.02 50.25
CA ASP A 214 6.48 13.30 49.60
C ASP A 214 5.50 13.56 48.45
N SER A 215 5.16 12.53 47.66
CA SER A 215 4.21 12.67 46.56
C SER A 215 2.80 13.02 47.03
N ALA A 216 2.39 12.56 48.22
CA ALA A 216 1.09 12.87 48.83
C ALA A 216 1.01 14.32 49.34
N ASN A 217 2.15 14.91 49.69
CA ASN A 217 2.24 16.30 50.15
C ASN A 217 2.68 17.27 49.05
N ALA A 218 2.93 16.78 47.85
CA ALA A 218 3.35 17.59 46.72
C ALA A 218 2.22 18.50 46.22
N PHE A 219 2.62 19.63 45.66
CA PHE A 219 1.76 20.58 44.98
C PHE A 219 2.28 20.84 43.58
N ILE A 220 1.38 21.27 42.72
CA ILE A 220 1.73 21.63 41.35
C ILE A 220 2.40 23.00 41.37
N PHE A 221 3.64 23.10 40.88
CA PHE A 221 4.34 24.38 40.77
C PHE A 221 4.42 24.87 39.32
N LYS A 222 4.10 24.01 38.35
CA LYS A 222 4.07 24.35 36.94
C LYS A 222 3.03 23.50 36.22
N GLN A 223 2.38 24.08 35.21
CA GLN A 223 1.49 23.37 34.30
C GLN A 223 1.72 23.81 32.86
N LYS A 224 1.28 22.98 31.91
CA LYS A 224 1.25 23.32 30.49
C LYS A 224 0.02 22.70 29.85
N PRO A 225 -0.83 23.46 29.13
CA PRO A 225 -0.77 24.91 28.91
C PRO A 225 -0.98 25.74 30.19
N GLU A 226 -0.48 26.98 30.18
CA GLU A 226 -0.63 27.94 31.28
C GLU A 226 -2.07 28.47 31.37
N ALA A 227 -2.54 28.77 32.58
CA ALA A 227 -3.92 29.16 32.85
C ALA A 227 -4.29 30.59 32.40
N HIS A 228 -3.32 31.46 32.09
CA HIS A 228 -3.41 32.92 31.82
C HIS A 228 -4.50 33.38 30.82
N GLY A 229 -5.78 33.17 31.12
CA GLY A 229 -6.92 33.44 30.23
C GLY A 229 -7.01 32.51 29.01
N ASN A 230 -6.11 31.52 28.89
CA ASN A 230 -6.07 30.61 27.77
C ASN A 230 -7.31 29.72 27.73
N ARG A 231 -7.75 29.40 26.52
CA ARG A 231 -8.84 28.45 26.28
C ARG A 231 -8.31 27.34 25.39
N ILE A 232 -8.66 26.11 25.70
CA ILE A 232 -8.29 24.94 24.91
C ILE A 232 -9.54 24.12 24.55
N PRO A 233 -9.51 23.37 23.44
CA PRO A 233 -10.55 22.41 23.12
C PRO A 233 -10.87 21.47 24.28
N GLN A 234 -12.14 21.15 24.49
CA GLN A 234 -12.49 20.06 25.40
C GLN A 234 -11.86 18.75 24.90
N GLY A 235 -11.41 17.93 25.85
CA GLY A 235 -10.61 16.73 25.60
C GLY A 235 -9.10 16.99 25.45
N SER A 236 -8.64 18.25 25.47
CA SER A 236 -7.21 18.56 25.53
C SER A 236 -6.57 18.06 26.84
N PHE A 237 -5.25 17.86 26.78
CA PHE A 237 -4.45 17.43 27.92
C PHE A 237 -3.77 18.61 28.60
N ILE A 238 -3.64 18.56 29.93
CA ILE A 238 -2.80 19.47 30.73
C ILE A 238 -1.71 18.63 31.42
N ASP A 239 -0.46 18.95 31.14
CA ASP A 239 0.72 18.40 31.82
C ASP A 239 1.00 19.21 33.09
N VAL A 240 1.42 18.52 34.16
CA VAL A 240 1.66 19.11 35.48
C VAL A 240 3.00 18.67 36.05
N TRP A 241 3.66 19.57 36.77
CA TRP A 241 4.90 19.31 37.49
C TRP A 241 4.70 19.50 38.98
N LEU A 242 5.14 18.51 39.76
CA LEU A 242 4.92 18.43 41.20
C LEU A 242 6.23 18.67 41.95
N THR A 243 6.13 19.36 43.08
CA THR A 243 7.25 19.59 44.01
C THR A 243 6.72 19.68 45.45
N VAL A 244 7.60 19.45 46.42
CA VAL A 244 7.35 19.73 47.84
C VAL A 244 8.02 21.04 48.30
N ASP A 245 8.80 21.68 47.44
CA ASP A 245 9.50 22.94 47.72
C ASP A 245 8.58 24.15 47.54
N SER A 246 8.15 24.75 48.66
CA SER A 246 7.15 25.82 48.67
C SER A 246 7.65 27.14 48.07
N THR A 247 8.95 27.26 47.81
CA THR A 247 9.53 28.44 47.16
C THR A 247 9.25 28.47 45.66
N LYS A 248 8.85 27.33 45.06
CA LYS A 248 8.64 27.20 43.62
C LYS A 248 7.23 27.56 43.14
N THR A 249 6.26 27.72 44.05
CA THR A 249 4.85 28.03 43.70
C THR A 249 4.58 29.50 43.45
N TYR A 250 5.50 30.39 43.87
CA TYR A 250 5.44 31.82 43.62
C TYR A 250 6.86 32.28 43.31
N PRO A 251 7.21 32.63 42.07
CA PRO A 251 8.46 33.35 41.86
C PRO A 251 8.36 34.63 42.70
N GLU A 252 9.35 34.85 43.58
CA GLU A 252 9.52 36.15 44.23
C GLU A 252 9.38 37.23 43.15
N ILE A 253 8.52 38.21 43.42
CA ILE A 253 8.46 39.42 42.61
C ILE A 253 9.88 39.99 42.68
N GLU A 254 10.68 39.81 41.61
CA GLU A 254 11.93 40.53 41.45
C GLU A 254 11.58 42.01 41.54
N ALA A 255 11.97 42.61 42.65
CA ALA A 255 11.86 44.05 42.85
C ALA A 255 12.72 44.71 41.77
N GLU A 256 12.06 45.23 40.73
CA GLU A 256 12.67 46.21 39.84
C GLU A 256 13.12 47.41 40.69
N ASN A 257 14.43 47.54 40.85
CA ASN A 257 15.13 48.80 41.13
C ASN A 257 15.92 49.19 39.88
#